data_AF-A0A2S2NMZ0-F1
#
_entry.id   AF-A0A2S2NMZ0-F1
#
_cell.length_a   1.000
_cell.length_b   1.000
_cell.length_c   1.000
_cell.angle_alpha   90.00
_cell.angle_beta   90.00
_cell.angle_gamma   90.00
#
_symmetry.space_group_name_H-M   'P 1'
#
loop_
_entity.id
_entity.type
_entity.pdbx_description
1 polymer ?
#
loop_
_entity_poly.entity_id
_entity_poly.type
_entity_poly.pdbx_seq_one_letter_code
_entity_poly.pdbx_strand_id
1 'polypeptide(L)'
;DIKKSIEKADLHLRDGSTEAFNKLFCKKIPIIVLSAGIGDVVELILMHENLLTDNVTVVSNFLKLSTDNNGLSTIEGFKGEKLIHVFNKNEHAYIDTHQNDTHLSGRSNVILLGDSLGDANMDGGIQYDTVLRIGFLNANLLEHEDGY
;
A
#
# COMPACT_ATOMS: atom_id res chain seq x y z
N ASP A 1 16.91 -15.05 2.44
CA ASP A 1 16.29 -14.35 3.58
C ASP A 1 15.87 -12.98 3.09
N ILE A 2 14.56 -12.70 3.06
CA ILE A 2 13.99 -11.47 2.50
C ILE A 2 14.47 -10.23 3.27
N LYS A 3 14.67 -10.35 4.59
CA LYS A 3 15.15 -9.23 5.43
C LYS A 3 16.53 -8.76 5.00
N LYS A 4 17.47 -9.71 4.85
CA LYS A 4 18.83 -9.44 4.37
C LYS A 4 18.88 -8.90 2.94
N SER A 5 17.89 -9.24 2.11
CA SER A 5 17.81 -8.69 0.76
C SER A 5 17.39 -7.22 0.77
N ILE A 6 16.48 -6.83 1.67
CA ILE A 6 16.02 -5.43 1.82
C ILE A 6 17.14 -4.56 2.39
N GLU A 7 17.87 -5.03 3.40
CA GLU A 7 19.05 -4.32 3.94
C GLU A 7 20.14 -4.04 2.89
N LYS A 8 20.20 -4.85 1.83
CA LYS A 8 21.17 -4.72 0.73
C LYS A 8 20.60 -4.01 -0.50
N ALA A 9 19.28 -3.84 -0.55
CA ALA A 9 18.62 -3.23 -1.69
C ALA A 9 18.74 -1.71 -1.58
N ASP A 10 19.02 -1.07 -2.70
CA ASP A 10 19.06 0.39 -2.80
C ASP A 10 17.61 0.91 -2.92
N LEU A 11 16.92 0.93 -1.78
CA LEU A 11 15.52 1.33 -1.67
C LEU A 11 15.45 2.74 -1.10
N HIS A 12 14.83 3.64 -1.86
CA HIS A 12 14.61 5.03 -1.45
C HIS A 12 13.13 5.37 -1.49
N LEU A 13 12.64 5.89 -0.37
CA LEU A 13 11.34 6.57 -0.35
C LEU A 13 11.48 7.94 -1.00
N ARG A 14 10.36 8.47 -1.51
CA ARG A 14 10.36 9.85 -2.06
C ARG A 14 10.67 10.87 -0.96
N ASP A 15 11.32 11.96 -1.35
CA ASP A 15 11.60 13.07 -0.45
C ASP A 15 10.36 13.55 0.31
N GLY A 16 10.51 13.75 1.61
CA GLY A 16 9.42 14.16 2.51
C GLY A 16 8.49 13.02 2.95
N SER A 17 8.65 11.78 2.48
CA SER A 17 7.79 10.65 2.88
C SER A 17 7.81 10.43 4.39
N THR A 18 9.00 10.39 5.01
CA THR A 18 9.15 10.23 6.47
C THR A 18 8.44 11.34 7.26
N GLU A 19 8.57 12.59 6.83
CA GLU A 19 7.90 13.73 7.48
C GLU A 19 6.38 13.61 7.35
N ALA A 20 5.89 13.24 6.16
CA ALA A 20 4.47 13.06 5.90
C ALA A 20 3.87 11.96 6.79
N PHE A 21 4.49 10.77 6.84
CA PHE A 21 4.05 9.66 7.69
C PHE A 21 4.00 10.06 9.16
N ASN A 22 5.06 10.70 9.67
CA ASN A 22 5.12 11.17 11.05
C ASN A 22 4.02 12.20 11.37
N LYS A 23 3.79 13.15 10.46
CA LYS A 23 2.74 14.17 10.62
C LYS A 23 1.35 13.56 10.65
N LEU A 24 1.08 12.59 9.76
CA LEU A 24 -0.19 11.86 9.71
C LEU A 24 -0.39 11.02 10.97
N PHE A 25 0.66 10.35 11.46
CA PHE A 25 0.62 9.60 12.72
C PHE A 25 0.30 10.51 13.92
N CYS A 26 0.99 11.65 14.07
CA CYS A 26 0.70 12.60 15.15
C CYS A 26 -0.72 13.16 15.12
N LYS A 27 -1.33 13.26 13.93
CA LYS A 27 -2.71 13.69 13.73
C LYS A 27 -3.72 12.54 13.77
N LYS A 28 -3.26 11.30 14.03
CA LYS A 28 -4.06 10.07 14.03
C LYS A 28 -4.84 9.92 12.73
N ILE A 29 -4.21 10.23 11.59
CA ILE A 29 -4.81 10.08 10.26
C ILE A 29 -4.44 8.68 9.75
N PRO A 30 -5.42 7.80 9.43
CA PRO A 30 -5.17 6.51 8.84
C PRO A 30 -4.46 6.62 7.51
N ILE A 31 -3.54 5.70 7.28
CA ILE A 31 -2.82 5.52 6.02
C ILE A 31 -3.10 4.10 5.56
N ILE A 32 -3.67 3.95 4.37
CA ILE A 32 -3.86 2.65 3.73
C ILE A 32 -2.85 2.56 2.60
N VAL A 33 -1.87 1.68 2.73
CA VAL A 33 -0.91 1.35 1.69
C VAL A 33 -1.50 0.20 0.87
N LEU A 34 -2.20 0.55 -0.21
CA LEU A 34 -2.78 -0.41 -1.13
C LEU A 34 -1.80 -0.69 -2.29
N SER A 35 -1.24 -1.90 -2.30
CA SER A 35 -0.18 -2.29 -3.24
C SER A 35 -0.55 -3.56 -4.02
N ALA A 36 -0.20 -3.59 -5.30
CA ALA A 36 -0.25 -4.80 -6.12
C ALA A 36 1.07 -5.61 -6.02
N GLY A 37 2.03 -5.13 -5.23
CA GLY A 37 3.32 -5.79 -5.01
C GLY A 37 3.26 -6.90 -3.96
N ILE A 38 4.44 -7.30 -3.48
CA ILE A 38 4.61 -8.29 -2.42
C ILE A 38 4.49 -7.59 -1.05
N GLY A 39 3.44 -7.90 -0.30
CA GLY A 39 3.12 -7.24 0.98
C GLY A 39 4.22 -7.38 2.02
N ASP A 40 4.82 -8.56 2.15
CA ASP A 40 5.92 -8.80 3.09
C ASP A 40 7.13 -7.89 2.84
N VAL A 41 7.39 -7.55 1.56
CA VAL A 41 8.46 -6.62 1.20
C VAL A 41 8.08 -5.18 1.56
N VAL A 42 6.83 -4.77 1.28
CA VAL A 42 6.32 -3.45 1.63
C VAL A 42 6.39 -3.21 3.14
N GLU A 43 5.91 -4.17 3.95
CA GLU A 43 5.97 -4.07 5.41
C GLU A 43 7.41 -3.98 5.92
N LEU A 44 8.31 -4.81 5.39
CA LEU A 44 9.71 -4.78 5.81
C LEU A 44 10.41 -3.46 5.47
N ILE A 45 10.09 -2.85 4.33
CA ILE A 45 10.58 -1.51 3.98
C ILE A 45 10.06 -0.46 4.97
N LEU A 46 8.75 -0.47 5.24
CA LEU A 46 8.16 0.47 6.20
C LEU A 46 8.70 0.27 7.61
N MET A 47 8.95 -0.97 8.03
CA MET A 47 9.58 -1.27 9.32
C MET A 47 11.03 -0.78 9.37
N HIS A 48 11.81 -1.00 8.31
CA HIS A 48 13.20 -0.53 8.21
C HIS A 48 13.29 1.00 8.37
N GLU A 49 12.36 1.73 7.74
CA GLU A 49 12.28 3.19 7.81
C GLU A 49 11.59 3.72 9.08
N ASN A 50 11.16 2.85 10.01
CA ASN A 50 10.37 3.18 11.20
C ASN A 50 9.04 3.89 10.89
N LEU A 51 8.41 3.55 9.77
CA LEU A 51 7.16 4.15 9.27
C LEU A 51 5.94 3.23 9.39
N LEU A 52 6.12 1.96 9.77
CA LEU A 52 4.99 1.06 10.04
C LEU A 52 4.43 1.30 11.46
N THR A 53 3.71 2.42 11.62
CA THR A 53 3.06 2.85 12.86
C THR A 53 1.60 2.38 12.94
N ASP A 54 0.98 2.51 14.12
CA ASP A 54 -0.39 2.01 14.39
C ASP A 54 -1.50 2.60 13.49
N ASN A 55 -1.24 3.73 12.82
CA ASN A 55 -2.18 4.32 11.87
C ASN A 55 -1.98 3.82 10.42
N VAL A 56 -1.01 2.92 10.17
CA VAL A 56 -0.68 2.42 8.84
C VAL A 56 -1.19 0.99 8.68
N THR A 57 -1.99 0.77 7.64
CA THR A 57 -2.46 -0.56 7.23
C THR A 57 -1.92 -0.88 5.85
N VAL A 58 -1.30 -2.05 5.68
CA VAL A 58 -0.81 -2.54 4.38
C VAL A 58 -1.80 -3.56 3.81
N VAL A 59 -2.29 -3.29 2.60
CA VAL A 59 -3.17 -4.19 1.85
C VAL A 59 -2.46 -4.55 0.55
N SER A 60 -1.99 -5.81 0.45
CA SER A 60 -1.12 -6.26 -0.64
C SER A 60 -1.15 -7.78 -0.80
N ASN A 61 -0.45 -8.32 -1.79
CA ASN A 61 -0.28 -9.76 -1.95
C ASN A 61 0.79 -10.31 -0.99
N PHE A 62 0.38 -10.96 0.09
CA PHE A 62 1.30 -11.54 1.08
C PHE A 62 1.69 -12.98 0.72
N LEU A 63 2.94 -13.38 0.97
CA LEU A 63 3.46 -14.70 0.65
C LEU A 63 2.94 -15.75 1.63
N LYS A 64 2.48 -16.88 1.10
CA LYS A 64 2.21 -18.09 1.89
C LYS A 64 3.50 -18.86 2.05
N LEU A 65 3.99 -18.94 3.28
CA LEU A 65 5.20 -19.68 3.64
C LEU A 65 4.82 -20.95 4.40
N SER A 66 5.45 -22.07 4.06
CA SER A 66 5.51 -23.26 4.89
C SER A 66 6.92 -23.46 5.41
N THR A 67 7.04 -23.95 6.64
CA THR A 67 8.33 -24.26 7.26
C THR A 67 8.39 -25.76 7.49
N ASP A 68 9.42 -26.40 6.98
CA ASP A 68 9.64 -27.83 7.20
C ASP A 68 10.18 -28.11 8.61
N ASN A 69 10.32 -29.40 8.95
CA ASN A 69 10.83 -29.84 10.25
C ASN A 69 12.30 -29.44 10.49
N ASN A 70 13.02 -29.02 9.44
CA ASN A 70 14.41 -28.56 9.52
C ASN A 70 14.51 -27.02 9.63
N GLY A 71 13.36 -26.32 9.68
CA GLY A 71 13.30 -24.86 9.77
C GLY A 71 13.47 -24.14 8.43
N LEU A 72 13.46 -24.85 7.30
CA LEU A 72 13.55 -24.24 5.97
C LEU A 72 12.16 -23.75 5.52
N SER A 73 12.06 -22.45 5.22
CA SER A 73 10.84 -21.85 4.70
C SER A 73 10.77 -21.90 3.18
N THR A 74 9.64 -22.37 2.64
CA THR A 74 9.34 -22.44 1.21
C THR A 74 8.14 -21.55 0.88
N ILE A 75 8.21 -20.84 -0.25
CA ILE A 75 7.08 -20.05 -0.78
C ILE A 75 6.14 -21.00 -1.52
N GLU A 76 4.90 -21.13 -1.04
CA GLU A 76 3.86 -21.97 -1.64
C GLU A 76 2.89 -21.18 -2.54
N GLY A 77 2.99 -19.86 -2.53
CA GLY A 77 2.11 -18.96 -3.28
C GLY A 77 1.80 -17.69 -2.48
N PHE A 78 0.60 -17.15 -2.68
CA PHE A 78 0.09 -16.00 -1.93
C PHE A 78 -0.96 -16.43 -0.89
N LYS A 79 -1.09 -15.66 0.18
CA LYS A 79 -2.17 -15.77 1.17
C LYS A 79 -3.46 -15.21 0.56
N GLY A 80 -4.57 -15.87 0.85
CA GLY A 80 -5.90 -15.47 0.36
C GLY A 80 -6.18 -15.92 -1.07
N GLU A 81 -7.45 -15.81 -1.49
CA GLU A 81 -7.91 -16.23 -2.82
C GLU A 81 -7.92 -15.09 -3.84
N LYS A 82 -7.94 -13.83 -3.38
CA LYS A 82 -7.99 -12.65 -4.24
C LYS A 82 -6.60 -12.01 -4.36
N LEU A 83 -6.04 -12.04 -5.56
CA LEU A 83 -4.83 -11.29 -5.91
C LEU A 83 -5.16 -9.82 -6.21
N ILE A 84 -4.35 -8.92 -5.69
CA ILE A 84 -4.37 -7.49 -6.01
C ILE A 84 -3.42 -7.23 -7.18
N HIS A 85 -3.95 -6.74 -8.28
CA HIS A 85 -3.22 -6.32 -9.46
C HIS A 85 -3.64 -4.88 -9.84
N VAL A 86 -2.88 -4.23 -10.74
CA VAL A 86 -3.05 -2.80 -11.07
C VAL A 86 -4.50 -2.41 -11.44
N PHE A 87 -5.30 -3.33 -11.98
CA PHE A 87 -6.68 -3.08 -12.42
C PHE A 87 -7.78 -3.43 -11.40
N ASN A 88 -7.46 -3.95 -10.20
CA ASN A 88 -8.44 -4.22 -9.14
C ASN A 88 -8.04 -3.63 -7.78
N LYS A 89 -7.12 -2.65 -7.77
CA LYS A 89 -6.81 -1.88 -6.57
C LYS A 89 -8.01 -1.00 -6.23
N ASN A 90 -8.81 -1.43 -5.27
CA ASN A 90 -9.89 -0.63 -4.73
C ASN A 90 -10.02 -0.84 -3.23
N GLU A 91 -10.70 0.09 -2.56
CA GLU A 91 -10.89 0.08 -1.12
C GLU A 91 -11.71 -1.13 -0.66
N HIS A 92 -12.42 -1.82 -1.57
CA HIS A 92 -13.04 -3.10 -1.24
C HIS A 92 -12.01 -4.16 -0.85
N ALA A 93 -10.77 -4.12 -1.37
CA ALA A 93 -9.71 -5.00 -0.89
C ALA A 93 -9.38 -4.74 0.60
N TYR A 94 -9.44 -3.48 1.03
CA TYR A 94 -9.30 -3.09 2.43
C TYR A 94 -10.55 -3.49 3.23
N ILE A 95 -11.76 -3.13 2.81
CA ILE A 95 -13.02 -3.48 3.51
C ILE A 95 -13.16 -4.99 3.67
N ASP A 96 -12.90 -5.78 2.63
CA ASP A 96 -13.00 -7.25 2.67
C ASP A 96 -12.09 -7.85 3.74
N THR A 97 -10.93 -7.23 3.98
CA THR A 97 -9.93 -7.69 4.96
C THR A 97 -10.08 -7.02 6.34
N HIS A 98 -10.81 -5.90 6.43
CA HIS A 98 -10.89 -5.04 7.61
C HIS A 98 -12.35 -4.67 7.96
N GLN A 99 -13.30 -5.60 7.79
CA GLN A 99 -14.75 -5.37 7.95
C GLN A 99 -15.18 -4.77 9.31
N ASN A 100 -14.37 -4.93 10.36
CA ASN A 100 -14.62 -4.39 11.71
C ASN A 100 -13.75 -3.18 12.06
N ASP A 101 -12.97 -2.65 11.11
CA ASP A 101 -12.11 -1.51 11.34
C ASP A 101 -12.94 -0.21 11.40
N THR A 102 -12.83 0.47 12.54
CA THR A 102 -13.52 1.74 12.78
C THR A 102 -12.61 2.94 12.56
N HIS A 103 -11.35 2.74 12.18
CA HIS A 103 -10.37 3.81 11.96
C HIS A 103 -10.80 4.80 10.87
N LEU A 104 -11.60 4.34 9.91
CA LEU A 104 -12.18 5.18 8.85
C LEU A 104 -13.52 5.81 9.23
N SER A 105 -14.14 5.40 10.35
CA SER A 105 -15.45 5.89 10.76
C SER A 105 -15.44 7.41 10.97
N GLY A 106 -16.41 8.10 10.37
CA GLY A 106 -16.53 9.56 10.44
C GLY A 106 -15.53 10.34 9.58
N ARG A 107 -14.71 9.67 8.76
CA ARG A 107 -13.82 10.34 7.80
C ARG A 107 -14.48 10.40 6.44
N SER A 108 -14.93 11.60 6.05
CA SER A 108 -15.57 11.82 4.76
C SER A 108 -14.64 12.43 3.71
N ASN A 109 -13.39 12.73 4.06
CA ASN A 109 -12.42 13.30 3.13
C ASN A 109 -11.22 12.36 2.95
N VAL A 110 -10.82 12.14 1.70
CA VAL A 110 -9.72 11.23 1.36
C VAL A 110 -8.73 11.89 0.39
N ILE A 111 -7.45 11.56 0.56
CA ILE A 111 -6.37 11.89 -0.37
C ILE A 111 -5.88 10.57 -0.97
N LEU A 112 -5.97 10.43 -2.28
CA LEU A 112 -5.46 9.30 -3.04
C LEU A 112 -4.15 9.67 -3.72
N LEU A 113 -3.12 8.86 -3.50
CA LEU A 113 -1.78 9.01 -4.07
C LEU A 113 -1.47 7.76 -4.91
N GLY A 114 -1.06 7.94 -6.17
CA GLY A 114 -0.72 6.81 -7.02
C GLY A 114 0.09 7.21 -8.24
N ASP A 115 0.65 6.24 -8.95
CA ASP A 115 1.46 6.46 -10.14
C ASP A 115 0.84 5.85 -11.41
N SER A 116 -0.24 5.10 -11.26
CA SER A 116 -0.98 4.49 -12.36
C SER A 116 -2.45 4.97 -12.40
N LEU A 117 -3.09 4.85 -13.56
CA LEU A 117 -4.53 5.12 -13.70
C LEU A 117 -5.38 4.21 -12.80
N GLY A 118 -4.91 2.99 -12.50
CA GLY A 118 -5.59 2.08 -11.58
C GLY A 118 -5.70 2.65 -10.16
N ASP A 119 -4.70 3.45 -9.74
CA ASP A 119 -4.66 4.01 -8.39
C ASP A 119 -5.70 5.15 -8.20
N ALA A 120 -6.15 5.78 -9.29
CA ALA A 120 -7.18 6.82 -9.23
C ALA A 120 -8.53 6.29 -8.73
N ASN A 121 -8.76 4.98 -8.79
CA ASN A 121 -9.99 4.32 -8.37
C ASN A 121 -9.82 3.55 -7.05
N MET A 122 -8.77 3.86 -6.28
CA MET A 122 -8.53 3.19 -5.00
C MET A 122 -9.61 3.46 -3.96
N ASP A 123 -10.43 4.50 -4.10
CA ASP A 123 -11.62 4.72 -3.26
C ASP A 123 -12.73 3.69 -3.50
N GLY A 124 -12.66 2.89 -4.57
CA GLY A 124 -13.59 1.79 -4.82
C GLY A 124 -15.05 2.18 -4.96
N GLY A 125 -15.34 3.46 -5.19
CA GLY A 125 -16.71 3.97 -5.21
C GLY A 125 -17.34 4.13 -3.82
N ILE A 126 -16.54 4.12 -2.75
CA ILE A 126 -16.99 4.55 -1.43
C ILE A 126 -17.39 6.02 -1.49
N GLN A 127 -18.51 6.34 -0.86
CA GLN A 127 -19.02 7.69 -0.82
C GLN A 127 -18.22 8.54 0.19
N TYR A 128 -17.39 9.42 -0.35
CA TYR A 128 -16.69 10.48 0.37
C TYR A 128 -17.31 11.85 0.02
N ASP A 129 -17.25 12.81 0.95
CA ASP A 129 -17.62 14.20 0.72
C ASP A 129 -16.62 14.89 -0.21
N THR A 130 -15.33 14.59 -0.07
CA THR A 130 -14.27 15.15 -0.90
C THR A 130 -13.15 14.15 -1.13
N VAL A 131 -12.74 14.03 -2.39
CA VAL A 131 -11.63 13.17 -2.83
C VAL A 131 -10.61 14.02 -3.57
N LEU A 132 -9.39 14.12 -3.03
CA LEU A 132 -8.24 14.71 -3.73
C LEU A 132 -7.39 13.58 -4.33
N ARG A 133 -7.21 13.57 -5.65
CA ARG A 133 -6.39 12.57 -6.36
C ARG A 133 -5.09 13.21 -6.83
N ILE A 134 -3.95 12.62 -6.49
CA ILE A 134 -2.62 13.08 -6.88
C ILE A 134 -1.91 11.92 -7.59
N GLY A 135 -1.69 12.10 -8.89
CA GLY A 135 -0.98 11.17 -9.75
C GLY A 135 0.49 11.53 -9.92
N PHE A 136 1.39 10.57 -9.82
CA PHE A 136 2.82 10.73 -10.07
C PHE A 136 3.20 10.10 -11.42
N LEU A 137 3.37 10.92 -12.45
CA LEU A 137 3.81 10.48 -13.77
C LEU A 137 5.33 10.30 -13.80
N ASN A 138 5.82 9.07 -13.58
CA ASN A 138 7.25 8.77 -13.50
C ASN A 138 7.87 8.26 -14.82
N ALA A 139 7.04 7.84 -15.79
CA ALA A 139 7.48 7.26 -17.06
C ALA A 139 6.58 7.73 -18.21
N ASN A 140 7.06 7.65 -19.46
CA ASN A 140 6.33 8.01 -20.68
C ASN A 140 5.79 9.45 -20.72
N LEU A 141 6.62 10.42 -20.30
CA LEU A 141 6.29 11.85 -20.31
C LEU A 141 5.83 12.37 -21.67
N LEU A 142 6.29 11.77 -22.78
CA LEU A 142 5.98 12.21 -24.16
C LEU A 142 4.68 11.63 -24.74
N GLU A 143 4.14 10.52 -24.22
CA GLU A 143 2.91 9.90 -24.76
C GLU A 143 1.62 10.43 -24.10
N HIS A 144 1.75 11.15 -22.98
CA HIS A 144 0.60 11.61 -22.19
C HIS A 144 0.39 13.13 -22.21
N GLU A 145 1.12 13.88 -23.04
CA GLU A 145 0.86 15.31 -23.26
C GLU A 145 -0.41 15.56 -24.10
N ASP A 146 -0.81 14.62 -24.96
CA ASP A 146 -1.95 14.78 -25.89
C ASP A 146 -3.32 14.41 -25.30
N GLY A 147 -3.40 14.16 -23.98
CA GLY A 147 -4.61 13.68 -23.30
C GLY A 147 -5.29 14.67 -22.35
N TYR A 148 -4.79 15.91 -22.26
CA TYR A 148 -5.35 16.98 -21.41
C TYR A 148 -6.12 18.03 -22.21
#